data_AF-A0A395UZ40-F1
#
_entry.id   AF-A0A395UZ40-F1
#
_cell.length_a   1.000
_cell.length_b   1.000
_cell.length_c   1.000
_cell.angle_alpha   90.00
_cell.angle_beta   90.00
_cell.angle_gamma   90.00
#
_symmetry.space_group_name_H-M   'P 1'
#
loop_
_entity.id
_entity.type
_entity.pdbx_description
1 polymer ?
#
loop_
_entity_poly.entity_id
_entity_poly.type
_entity_poly.pdbx_seq_one_letter_code
_entity_poly.pdbx_strand_id
1 'polypeptide(L)'
;GHIFNVSSLGAYNVGPLSGPYCATKHAVKALSETLAMEVKQFGIHVTDVKPGFMRTEFFGASHKTDIAEHSPYQDLYDENMDFYNGQNGTQAGNPKKAAELYIKVAEMDNPPESLPMGTDCCNGIREIALNTVQLMDEMQDTASYTDF
;
A
#
# COMPACT_ATOMS: atom_id res chain seq x y z
N GLY A 1 18.82 15.13 4.53
CA GLY A 1 18.70 14.20 3.38
C GLY A 1 17.33 13.57 3.40
N HIS A 2 16.83 13.04 2.28
CA HIS A 2 15.46 12.49 2.21
C HIS A 2 15.42 11.16 1.47
N ILE A 3 14.85 10.14 2.11
CA ILE A 3 14.64 8.81 1.57
C ILE A 3 13.15 8.63 1.27
N PHE A 4 12.83 8.26 0.03
CA PHE A 4 11.47 7.87 -0.35
C PHE A 4 11.44 6.38 -0.65
N ASN A 5 10.64 5.64 0.11
CA ASN A 5 10.39 4.23 -0.14
C ASN A 5 8.97 4.09 -0.70
N VAL A 6 8.82 3.28 -1.75
CA VAL A 6 7.54 3.11 -2.43
C VAL A 6 6.88 1.82 -1.94
N SER A 7 5.98 1.93 -0.96
CA SER A 7 5.08 0.85 -0.58
C SER A 7 3.89 0.78 -1.56
N SER A 8 2.65 0.76 -1.06
CA SER A 8 1.39 0.69 -1.83
C SER A 8 0.19 0.80 -0.88
N LEU A 9 -1.00 1.09 -1.41
CA LEU A 9 -2.26 0.70 -0.77
C LEU A 9 -2.25 -0.80 -0.37
N GLY A 10 -1.56 -1.65 -1.13
CA GLY A 10 -1.34 -3.07 -0.82
C GLY A 10 -0.58 -3.36 0.48
N ALA A 11 -0.01 -2.34 1.14
CA ALA A 11 0.57 -2.42 2.48
C ALA A 11 -0.48 -2.34 3.61
N TYR A 12 -1.75 -2.26 3.25
CA TYR A 12 -2.90 -2.21 4.16
C TYR A 12 -4.03 -3.08 3.64
N ASN A 13 -4.38 -2.88 2.36
CA ASN A 13 -5.45 -3.61 1.71
C ASN A 13 -4.87 -4.86 1.04
N VAL A 14 -5.27 -6.03 1.50
CA VAL A 14 -4.82 -7.31 0.95
C VAL A 14 -5.93 -7.91 0.08
N GLY A 15 -5.52 -8.53 -1.02
CA GLY A 15 -6.42 -9.17 -1.95
C GLY A 15 -5.96 -10.58 -2.32
N PRO A 16 -6.87 -11.42 -2.81
CA PRO A 16 -6.52 -12.73 -3.34
C PRO A 16 -5.41 -12.64 -4.40
N LEU A 17 -4.62 -13.72 -4.51
CA LEU A 17 -3.53 -13.88 -5.49
C LEU A 17 -2.41 -12.81 -5.43
N SER A 18 -2.48 -11.89 -4.46
CA SER A 18 -1.52 -10.80 -4.28
C SER A 18 -0.65 -10.97 -3.04
N GLY A 19 -0.67 -12.15 -2.40
CA GLY A 19 0.01 -12.43 -1.13
C GLY A 19 1.47 -11.99 -1.07
N PRO A 20 2.35 -12.45 -1.99
CA PRO A 20 3.76 -12.01 -2.01
C PRO A 20 3.90 -10.49 -2.19
N TYR A 21 3.11 -9.90 -3.09
CA TYR A 21 3.12 -8.46 -3.31
C TYR A 21 2.72 -7.70 -2.03
N CYS A 22 1.56 -8.02 -1.45
CA CYS A 22 1.07 -7.39 -0.23
C CYS A 22 2.06 -7.56 0.93
N ALA A 23 2.61 -8.76 1.13
CA ALA A 23 3.60 -9.03 2.18
C ALA A 23 4.85 -8.16 2.02
N THR A 24 5.41 -8.07 0.82
CA THR A 24 6.58 -7.20 0.58
C THR A 24 6.26 -5.73 0.77
N LYS A 25 5.07 -5.26 0.38
CA LYS A 25 4.68 -3.86 0.58
C LYS A 25 4.42 -3.52 2.06
N HIS A 26 3.88 -4.45 2.84
CA HIS A 26 3.84 -4.32 4.30
C HIS A 26 5.25 -4.22 4.90
N ALA A 27 6.18 -5.06 4.44
CA ALA A 27 7.57 -5.02 4.90
C ALA A 27 8.25 -3.68 4.58
N VAL A 28 8.05 -3.13 3.37
CA VAL A 28 8.58 -1.81 2.99
C VAL A 28 8.01 -0.70 3.88
N LYS A 29 6.69 -0.74 4.17
CA LYS A 29 6.06 0.21 5.10
C LYS A 29 6.74 0.13 6.48
N ALA A 30 6.82 -1.06 7.06
CA ALA A 30 7.42 -1.26 8.37
C ALA A 30 8.88 -0.79 8.42
N LEU A 31 9.69 -1.16 7.42
CA LEU A 31 11.08 -0.70 7.30
C LEU A 31 11.19 0.82 7.24
N SER A 32 10.27 1.48 6.53
CA SER A 32 10.28 2.94 6.36
C SER A 32 9.91 3.66 7.65
N GLU A 33 8.88 3.19 8.35
CA GLU A 33 8.45 3.75 9.64
C GLU A 33 9.52 3.57 10.71
N THR A 34 10.14 2.39 10.79
CA THR A 34 11.26 2.13 11.71
C THR A 34 12.44 3.03 11.38
N LEU A 35 12.86 3.10 10.11
CA LEU A 35 14.00 3.91 9.71
C LEU A 35 13.76 5.40 10.00
N ALA A 36 12.54 5.91 9.77
CA ALA A 36 12.17 7.29 10.06
C ALA A 36 12.47 7.65 11.52
N MET A 37 12.12 6.77 12.46
CA MET A 37 12.38 6.98 13.89
C MET A 37 13.88 7.00 14.21
N GLU A 38 14.65 6.07 13.63
CA GLU A 38 16.08 5.90 13.92
C GLU A 38 16.93 7.08 13.41
N VAL A 39 16.61 7.57 12.20
CA VAL A 39 17.44 8.58 11.52
C VAL A 39 17.03 10.02 11.79
N LYS A 40 15.89 10.24 12.48
CA LYS A 40 15.36 11.57 12.81
C LYS A 40 16.38 12.48 13.49
N GLN A 41 17.16 11.93 14.43
CA GLN A 41 18.20 12.65 15.16
C GLN A 41 19.34 13.20 14.27
N PHE A 42 19.49 12.65 13.06
CA PHE A 42 20.51 13.07 12.09
C PHE A 42 19.97 14.10 11.08
N GLY A 43 18.72 14.55 11.22
CA GLY A 43 18.09 15.44 10.24
C GLY A 43 17.85 14.76 8.89
N ILE A 44 17.63 13.45 8.89
CA ILE A 44 17.25 12.69 7.70
C ILE A 44 15.74 12.42 7.76
N HIS A 45 15.06 12.67 6.65
CA HIS A 45 13.64 12.39 6.49
C HIS A 45 13.44 11.06 5.76
N VAL A 46 12.43 10.31 6.15
CA VAL A 46 12.00 9.10 5.47
C VAL A 46 10.50 9.22 5.23
N THR A 47 10.07 9.07 3.98
CA THR A 47 8.66 9.09 3.60
C THR A 47 8.29 7.76 2.96
N ASP A 48 7.33 7.07 3.57
CA ASP A 48 6.67 5.91 3.00
C ASP A 48 5.56 6.35 2.04
N VAL A 49 5.82 6.18 0.74
CA VAL A 49 4.92 6.54 -0.33
C VAL A 49 3.99 5.39 -0.66
N LYS A 50 2.68 5.66 -0.65
CA LYS A 50 1.61 4.68 -0.84
C LYS A 50 0.80 5.03 -2.08
N PRO A 51 1.20 4.56 -3.27
CA PRO A 51 0.36 4.68 -4.45
C PRO A 51 -0.92 3.86 -4.32
N GLY A 52 -2.04 4.47 -4.71
CA GLY A 52 -3.23 3.76 -5.19
C GLY A 52 -3.04 3.29 -6.63
N PHE A 53 -4.14 3.12 -7.35
CA PHE A 53 -4.12 2.73 -8.76
C PHE A 53 -3.56 3.85 -9.63
N MET A 54 -2.41 3.58 -10.25
CA MET A 54 -1.67 4.55 -11.04
C MET A 54 -1.50 4.06 -12.47
N ARG A 55 -1.74 4.96 -13.44
CA ARG A 55 -1.69 4.67 -14.88
C ARG A 55 -0.25 4.51 -15.36
N THR A 56 0.28 3.35 -15.06
CA THR A 56 1.60 2.83 -15.42
C THR A 56 1.39 1.45 -16.03
N GLU A 57 2.47 0.83 -16.50
CA GLU A 57 2.44 -0.57 -16.97
C GLU A 57 2.31 -1.59 -15.81
N PHE A 58 1.93 -1.15 -14.61
CA PHE A 58 1.80 -2.02 -13.45
C PHE A 58 0.71 -3.07 -13.64
N PHE A 59 -0.51 -2.68 -14.05
CA PHE A 59 -1.61 -3.63 -14.33
C PHE A 59 -1.46 -4.36 -15.66
N GLY A 60 -0.59 -3.87 -16.53
CA GLY A 60 -0.23 -4.54 -17.78
C GLY A 60 0.96 -5.47 -17.59
N ALA A 61 2.06 -5.16 -18.26
CA ALA A 61 3.22 -6.05 -18.37
C ALA A 61 3.90 -6.41 -17.02
N SER A 62 3.65 -5.67 -15.94
CA SER A 62 4.28 -5.92 -14.64
C SER A 62 3.46 -6.81 -13.71
N HIS A 63 2.15 -6.94 -13.92
CA HIS A 63 1.28 -7.83 -13.15
C HIS A 63 1.28 -9.21 -13.80
N LYS A 64 2.36 -9.97 -13.55
CA LYS A 64 2.51 -11.34 -14.03
C LYS A 64 2.26 -12.30 -12.87
N THR A 65 1.17 -13.03 -12.96
CA THR A 65 0.86 -14.15 -12.07
C THR A 65 0.48 -15.34 -12.94
N ASP A 66 0.86 -16.53 -12.50
CA ASP A 66 0.52 -17.78 -13.16
C ASP A 66 -0.04 -18.74 -12.11
N ILE A 67 -0.96 -19.59 -12.52
CA ILE A 67 -1.47 -20.69 -11.71
C ILE A 67 -1.17 -22.03 -12.40
N ALA A 68 -1.09 -23.10 -11.61
CA ALA A 68 -0.91 -24.44 -12.17
C ALA A 68 -2.10 -24.83 -13.07
N GLU A 69 -1.85 -25.67 -14.07
CA GLU A 69 -2.90 -26.29 -14.87
C GLU A 69 -3.87 -27.07 -13.97
N HIS A 70 -5.18 -26.93 -14.20
CA HIS A 70 -6.25 -27.50 -13.37
C HIS A 70 -6.21 -27.07 -11.89
N SER A 71 -5.67 -25.87 -11.61
CA SER A 71 -5.68 -25.31 -10.26
C SER A 71 -7.10 -25.13 -9.74
N PRO A 72 -7.39 -25.45 -8.46
CA PRO A 72 -8.67 -25.13 -7.84
C PRO A 72 -8.92 -23.62 -7.72
N TYR A 73 -7.93 -22.78 -8.00
CA TYR A 73 -8.04 -21.32 -8.02
C TYR A 73 -8.42 -20.74 -9.39
N GLN A 74 -8.77 -21.56 -10.39
CA GLN A 74 -9.01 -21.10 -11.76
C GLN A 74 -10.03 -19.95 -11.83
N ASP A 75 -11.22 -20.14 -11.24
CA ASP A 75 -12.28 -19.12 -11.28
C ASP A 75 -11.83 -17.81 -10.61
N LEU A 76 -11.18 -17.91 -9.45
CA LEU A 76 -10.64 -16.76 -8.73
C LEU A 76 -9.54 -16.03 -9.52
N TYR A 77 -8.72 -16.79 -10.25
CA TYR A 77 -7.68 -16.25 -11.10
C TYR A 77 -8.27 -15.52 -12.29
N ASP A 78 -9.26 -16.10 -12.97
CA ASP A 78 -9.91 -15.48 -14.12
C ASP A 78 -10.61 -14.17 -13.72
N GLU A 79 -11.35 -14.16 -12.61
CA GLU A 79 -11.97 -12.95 -12.05
C GLU A 79 -10.94 -11.85 -11.73
N ASN A 80 -9.82 -12.24 -11.11
CA ASN A 80 -8.74 -11.32 -10.76
C ASN A 80 -8.06 -10.74 -12.03
N MET A 81 -7.79 -11.59 -13.02
CA MET A 81 -7.19 -11.14 -14.28
C MET A 81 -8.13 -10.24 -15.08
N ASP A 82 -9.44 -10.51 -15.07
CA ASP A 82 -10.45 -9.64 -15.68
C ASP A 82 -10.46 -8.25 -15.04
N PHE A 83 -10.34 -8.18 -13.70
CA PHE A 83 -10.22 -6.90 -12.98
C PHE A 83 -8.99 -6.09 -13.43
N TYR A 84 -7.80 -6.71 -13.44
CA TYR A 84 -6.56 -6.01 -13.78
C TYR A 84 -6.48 -5.64 -15.26
N ASN A 85 -6.84 -6.56 -16.16
CA ASN A 85 -6.84 -6.33 -17.60
C ASN A 85 -7.89 -5.28 -18.00
N GLY A 86 -9.09 -5.36 -17.42
CA GLY A 86 -10.18 -4.41 -17.69
C GLY A 86 -9.90 -2.99 -17.18
N GLN A 87 -9.03 -2.85 -16.17
CA GLN A 87 -8.64 -1.55 -15.62
C GLN A 87 -7.30 -1.03 -16.14
N ASN A 88 -6.58 -1.81 -16.94
CA ASN A 88 -5.29 -1.38 -17.45
C ASN A 88 -5.45 -0.12 -18.32
N GLY A 89 -4.65 0.91 -18.05
CA GLY A 89 -4.71 2.19 -18.74
C GLY A 89 -5.85 3.12 -18.32
N THR A 90 -6.82 2.65 -17.52
CA THR A 90 -7.98 3.47 -17.09
C THR A 90 -7.84 3.97 -15.65
N GLN A 91 -6.76 3.60 -14.94
CA GLN A 91 -6.52 4.03 -13.57
C GLN A 91 -6.54 5.56 -13.45
N ALA A 92 -7.07 6.06 -12.33
CA ALA A 92 -7.22 7.49 -12.08
C ALA A 92 -5.88 8.17 -11.73
N GLY A 93 -4.94 7.45 -11.12
CA GLY A 93 -3.65 7.99 -10.73
C GLY A 93 -2.80 8.40 -11.94
N ASN A 94 -2.25 9.62 -11.89
CA ASN A 94 -1.42 10.19 -12.95
C ASN A 94 0.07 10.19 -12.52
N PRO A 95 0.96 9.44 -13.18
CA PRO A 95 2.39 9.37 -12.82
C PRO A 95 3.11 10.72 -12.87
N LYS A 96 2.74 11.61 -13.79
CA LYS A 96 3.35 12.95 -13.89
C LYS A 96 3.02 13.78 -12.64
N LYS A 97 1.76 13.75 -12.21
CA LYS A 97 1.35 14.41 -10.96
C LYS A 97 1.99 13.77 -9.73
N ALA A 98 2.20 12.45 -9.73
CA ALA A 98 2.93 11.77 -8.67
C ALA A 98 4.39 12.27 -8.60
N ALA A 99 5.07 12.39 -9.74
CA ALA A 99 6.43 12.96 -9.82
C ALA A 99 6.49 14.41 -9.31
N GLU A 100 5.54 15.26 -9.71
CA GLU A 100 5.40 16.63 -9.19
C GLU A 100 5.21 16.65 -7.66
N LEU A 101 4.46 15.70 -7.11
CA LEU A 101 4.26 15.56 -5.68
C LEU A 101 5.52 15.10 -4.94
N TYR A 102 6.32 14.19 -5.51
CA TYR A 102 7.62 13.82 -4.95
C TYR A 102 8.53 15.04 -4.78
N ILE A 103 8.65 15.86 -5.83
CA ILE A 103 9.46 17.09 -5.81
C ILE A 103 8.95 18.03 -4.71
N LYS A 104 7.64 18.28 -4.70
CA LYS A 104 7.02 19.16 -3.69
C LYS A 104 7.29 18.68 -2.26
N VAL A 105 7.23 17.37 -2.00
CA VAL A 105 7.47 16.82 -0.67
C VAL A 105 8.96 16.86 -0.30
N ALA A 106 9.86 16.66 -1.26
CA ALA A 106 11.30 16.76 -1.03
C ALA A 106 11.76 18.18 -0.66
N GLU A 107 10.99 19.20 -1.04
CA GLU A 107 11.25 20.62 -0.75
C GLU A 107 10.60 21.12 0.55
N MET A 108 9.86 20.27 1.27
CA MET A 108 9.24 20.66 2.54
C MET A 108 10.27 20.67 3.68
N ASP A 109 10.20 21.67 4.57
CA ASP A 109 10.99 21.69 5.81
C ASP A 109 10.61 20.54 6.75
N ASN A 110 9.33 20.14 6.74
CA ASN A 110 8.78 19.07 7.57
C ASN A 110 7.94 18.13 6.68
N PRO A 111 8.58 17.26 5.88
CA PRO A 111 7.87 16.35 4.99
C PRO A 111 7.10 15.28 5.81
N PRO A 112 5.95 14.79 5.31
CA PRO A 112 5.20 13.73 5.96
C PRO A 112 5.96 12.40 5.93
N GLU A 113 5.90 11.64 7.02
CA GLU A 113 6.45 10.26 7.08
C GLU A 113 5.58 9.27 6.29
N SER A 114 4.31 9.59 6.07
CA SER A 114 3.33 8.77 5.36
C SER A 114 2.64 9.57 4.26
N LEU A 115 2.79 9.14 3.00
CA LEU A 115 2.28 9.87 1.83
C LEU A 115 1.36 8.99 0.96
N PRO A 116 0.03 9.02 1.18
CA PRO A 116 -0.91 8.42 0.25
C PRO A 116 -0.95 9.21 -1.06
N MET A 117 -0.89 8.50 -2.20
CA MET A 117 -1.02 9.08 -3.53
C MET A 117 -2.26 8.52 -4.23
N GLY A 118 -3.29 9.38 -4.34
CA GLY A 118 -4.60 9.01 -4.86
C GLY A 118 -5.65 8.93 -3.75
N THR A 119 -6.87 9.38 -4.06
CA THR A 119 -7.99 9.36 -3.12
C THR A 119 -8.47 7.94 -2.82
N ASP A 120 -8.31 7.02 -3.78
CA ASP A 120 -8.54 5.59 -3.61
C ASP A 120 -7.63 5.00 -2.51
N CYS A 121 -6.34 5.34 -2.51
CA CYS A 121 -5.43 4.93 -1.45
C CYS A 121 -5.84 5.50 -0.09
N CYS A 122 -6.14 6.80 -0.04
CA CYS A 122 -6.56 7.47 1.19
C CYS A 122 -7.86 6.86 1.76
N ASN A 123 -8.88 6.68 0.91
CA ASN A 123 -10.17 6.14 1.31
C ASN A 123 -10.06 4.68 1.74
N GLY A 124 -9.31 3.85 1.01
CA GLY A 124 -9.12 2.43 1.35
C GLY A 124 -8.40 2.24 2.69
N ILE A 125 -7.34 3.00 2.95
CA ILE A 125 -6.65 2.97 4.25
C ILE A 125 -7.60 3.42 5.36
N ARG A 126 -8.39 4.47 5.13
CA ARG A 126 -9.36 4.98 6.10
C ARG A 126 -10.39 3.91 6.47
N GLU A 127 -10.94 3.21 5.48
CA GLU A 127 -11.90 2.13 5.71
C GLU A 127 -11.30 0.99 6.55
N ILE A 128 -10.10 0.52 6.20
CA ILE A 128 -9.41 -0.54 6.93
C ILE A 128 -9.13 -0.12 8.38
N ALA A 129 -8.70 1.13 8.59
CA ALA A 129 -8.45 1.65 9.92
C ALA A 129 -9.74 1.66 10.76
N LEU A 130 -10.87 2.07 10.19
CA LEU A 130 -12.15 2.06 10.90
C LEU A 130 -12.60 0.63 11.25
N ASN A 131 -12.47 -0.31 10.33
CA ASN A 131 -12.79 -1.72 10.58
C ASN A 131 -11.87 -2.32 11.64
N THR A 132 -10.59 -1.92 11.66
CA THR A 132 -9.63 -2.35 12.69
C THR A 132 -10.03 -1.82 14.05
N VAL A 133 -10.38 -0.53 14.16
CA VAL A 133 -10.87 0.06 15.41
C VAL A 133 -12.10 -0.69 15.91
N GLN A 134 -13.09 -0.90 15.05
CA GLN A 134 -14.29 -1.65 15.41
C GLN A 134 -13.95 -3.06 15.94
N LEU A 135 -13.07 -3.79 15.25
CA LEU A 135 -12.65 -5.12 15.70
C LEU A 135 -11.94 -5.07 17.06
N MET A 136 -11.08 -4.09 17.31
CA MET A 136 -10.40 -3.96 18.60
C MET A 136 -11.38 -3.62 19.73
N ASP A 137 -12.38 -2.77 19.46
CA ASP A 137 -13.44 -2.48 20.41
C ASP A 137 -14.25 -3.74 20.76
N GLU A 138 -14.60 -4.56 19.75
CA GLU A 138 -15.30 -5.84 19.95
C GLU A 138 -14.44 -6.87 20.71
N MET A 139 -13.13 -6.88 20.47
CA MET A 139 -12.20 -7.85 21.06
C MET A 139 -11.63 -7.41 22.41
N GLN A 140 -11.91 -6.19 22.88
CA GLN A 140 -11.29 -5.64 24.09
C GLN A 140 -11.50 -6.52 25.32
N ASP A 141 -12.74 -6.97 25.56
CA ASP A 141 -13.08 -7.87 26.67
C ASP A 141 -12.35 -9.21 26.51
N THR A 142 -12.28 -9.73 25.28
CA THR A 142 -11.57 -10.98 24.98
C THR A 142 -10.07 -10.86 25.24
N ALA A 143 -9.45 -9.76 24.81
CA ALA A 143 -8.03 -9.50 25.03
C ALA A 143 -7.69 -9.39 26.52
N SER A 144 -8.59 -8.77 27.31
CA SER A 144 -8.38 -8.55 28.74
C SER A 144 -8.30 -9.84 29.58
N TYR A 145 -8.77 -10.98 29.06
CA TYR A 145 -8.59 -12.27 29.75
C TYR A 145 -7.12 -12.68 29.90
N THR A 146 -6.21 -12.03 29.18
CA THR A 146 -4.76 -12.26 29.28
C THR A 146 -4.02 -11.20 30.10
N ASP A 147 -4.74 -10.24 30.69
CA ASP A 147 -4.17 -9.23 31.59
C ASP A 147 -3.97 -9.82 33.01
N PHE A 148 -3.10 -9.19 33.81
CA PHE A 148 -2.79 -9.56 35.20
C PHE A 148 -3.82 -9.08 36.22
#